data_AF-A0A1T4ZSI6-F1
#
_entry.id   AF-A0A1T4ZSI6-F1
#
_cell.length_a   1.000
_cell.length_b   1.000
_cell.length_c   1.000
_cell.angle_alpha   90.00
_cell.angle_beta   90.00
_cell.angle_gamma   90.00
#
_symmetry.space_group_name_H-M   'P 1'
#
loop_
_entity.id
_entity.type
_entity.pdbx_description
1 polymer ?
#
loop_
_entity_poly.entity_id
_entity_poly.type
_entity_poly.pdbx_seq_one_letter_code
_entity_poly.pdbx_strand_id
1 'polypeptide(L)'
;MVALGTDFPVEDVSPFLTFYAAVSRKDTSGFPKGGFQVEEALSREETLKGMTIWAAYSNFEEDEKGSIDPGKFADFVIYDKDMMTVPLEEIPSIRAEQTFVNGVVR
;
A
#
# COMPACT_ATOMS: atom_id res chain seq x y z
N MET A 1 -15.19 -2.08 -2.22
CA MET A 1 -13.97 -2.87 -1.95
C MET A 1 -13.23 -3.03 -3.26
N VAL A 2 -11.94 -2.69 -3.30
CA VAL A 2 -11.08 -2.81 -4.48
C VAL A 2 -9.74 -3.40 -4.03
N ALA A 3 -9.33 -4.53 -4.60
CA ALA A 3 -7.99 -5.08 -4.36
C ALA A 3 -6.97 -4.40 -5.29
N LEU A 4 -5.79 -4.08 -4.77
CA LEU A 4 -4.72 -3.43 -5.50
C LEU A 4 -3.59 -4.42 -5.81
N GLY A 5 -2.97 -4.27 -6.98
CA GLY A 5 -1.82 -5.05 -7.42
C GLY A 5 -0.85 -4.18 -8.21
N THR A 6 0.41 -4.59 -8.29
CA THR A 6 1.47 -3.83 -8.97
C THR A 6 1.53 -4.12 -10.47
N ASP A 7 1.20 -5.33 -10.91
CA ASP A 7 1.54 -5.84 -12.25
C ASP A 7 3.06 -5.95 -12.50
N PHE A 8 3.86 -6.16 -11.43
CA PHE A 8 5.29 -6.48 -11.56
C PHE A 8 5.47 -7.74 -12.44
N PRO A 9 6.39 -7.74 -13.43
CA PRO A 9 7.51 -6.80 -13.59
C PRO A 9 7.27 -5.63 -14.57
N VAL A 10 6.02 -5.35 -14.97
CA VAL A 10 5.71 -4.20 -15.82
C VAL A 10 5.96 -2.89 -15.05
N GLU A 11 5.51 -2.84 -13.79
CA GLU A 11 5.72 -1.73 -12.85
C GLU A 11 6.75 -2.09 -11.77
N ASP A 12 7.27 -1.08 -11.07
CA ASP A 12 8.13 -1.25 -9.90
C ASP A 12 7.38 -1.91 -8.73
N VAL A 13 8.08 -2.80 -7.99
CA VAL A 13 7.47 -3.60 -6.90
C VAL A 13 7.20 -2.81 -5.61
N SER A 14 7.61 -1.54 -5.53
CA SER A 14 7.51 -0.76 -4.30
C SER A 14 6.05 -0.52 -3.90
N PRO A 15 5.60 -0.93 -2.70
CA PRO A 15 4.22 -0.72 -2.26
C PRO A 15 3.88 0.78 -2.16
N PHE A 16 4.87 1.62 -1.88
CA PHE A 16 4.67 3.07 -1.78
C PHE A 16 4.36 3.72 -3.12
N LEU A 17 4.83 3.13 -4.23
CA LEU A 17 4.46 3.60 -5.58
C LEU A 17 3.01 3.25 -5.90
N THR A 18 2.56 2.04 -5.56
CA THR A 18 1.14 1.67 -5.66
C THR A 18 0.26 2.59 -4.82
N PHE A 19 0.66 2.84 -3.56
CA PHE A 19 -0.08 3.73 -2.67
C PHE A 19 -0.16 5.16 -3.24
N TYR A 20 0.98 5.70 -3.68
CA TYR A 20 1.05 7.03 -4.27
C TYR A 20 0.19 7.13 -5.54
N ALA A 21 0.26 6.17 -6.44
CA ALA A 21 -0.51 6.17 -7.69
C ALA A 21 -2.02 6.08 -7.42
N ALA A 22 -2.45 5.25 -6.46
CA ALA A 22 -3.86 5.09 -6.11
C ALA A 22 -4.49 6.36 -5.54
N VAL A 23 -3.74 7.11 -4.71
CA VAL A 23 -4.24 8.32 -4.03
C VAL A 23 -4.01 9.58 -4.87
N SER A 24 -2.82 9.77 -5.44
CA SER A 24 -2.48 10.98 -6.18
C SER A 24 -2.96 10.97 -7.63
N ARG A 25 -3.17 9.76 -8.18
CA ARG A 25 -3.48 9.51 -9.60
C ARG A 25 -2.43 10.07 -10.55
N LYS A 26 -1.17 10.05 -10.12
CA LYS A 26 0.00 10.55 -10.87
C LYS A 26 1.13 9.52 -10.83
N ASP A 27 2.05 9.66 -11.77
CA ASP A 27 3.38 9.08 -11.67
C ASP A 27 4.31 9.92 -10.76
N THR A 28 5.51 9.40 -10.50
CA THR A 28 6.52 10.05 -9.63
C THR A 28 7.14 11.31 -10.24
N SER A 29 6.92 11.57 -11.54
CA SER A 29 7.26 12.85 -12.18
C SER A 29 6.16 13.91 -12.00
N GLY A 30 5.03 13.54 -11.41
CA GLY A 30 3.87 14.40 -11.19
C GLY A 30 2.93 14.48 -12.40
N PHE A 31 3.06 13.59 -13.38
CA PHE A 31 2.19 13.53 -14.56
C PHE A 31 1.02 12.55 -14.32
N PRO A 32 -0.19 12.83 -14.85
CA PRO A 32 -0.59 14.08 -15.47
C PRO A 32 -0.76 15.20 -14.44
N LYS A 33 -0.59 16.44 -14.89
CA LYS A 33 -0.83 17.61 -14.04
C LYS A 33 -2.27 17.59 -13.54
N GLY A 34 -2.44 17.59 -12.21
CA GLY A 34 -3.75 17.51 -11.57
C GLY A 34 -4.26 16.10 -11.29
N GLY A 35 -3.57 15.05 -11.76
CA GLY A 35 -3.96 13.65 -11.56
C GLY A 35 -4.98 13.13 -12.60
N PHE A 36 -4.98 11.83 -12.85
CA PHE A 36 -5.86 11.16 -13.80
C PHE A 36 -7.18 10.72 -13.13
N GLN A 37 -8.32 11.29 -13.56
CA GLN A 37 -9.64 10.98 -12.99
C GLN A 37 -9.63 11.01 -11.45
N VAL A 38 -9.28 12.18 -10.90
CA VAL A 38 -9.09 12.34 -9.45
C VAL A 38 -10.36 12.15 -8.64
N GLU A 39 -11.51 12.29 -9.27
CA GLU A 39 -12.83 11.96 -8.71
C GLU A 39 -12.97 10.47 -8.34
N GLU A 40 -12.19 9.60 -8.98
CA GLU A 40 -12.11 8.16 -8.68
C GLU A 40 -10.88 7.80 -7.83
N ALA A 41 -10.15 8.81 -7.31
CA ALA A 41 -9.01 8.56 -6.45
C ALA A 41 -9.44 7.87 -5.15
N LEU A 42 -8.69 6.85 -4.75
CA LEU A 42 -8.93 6.20 -3.48
C LEU A 42 -8.45 7.10 -2.34
N SER A 43 -9.19 7.10 -1.24
CA SER A 43 -8.67 7.64 0.01
C SER A 43 -7.45 6.83 0.48
N ARG A 44 -6.66 7.42 1.38
CA ARG A 44 -5.52 6.72 2.00
C ARG A 44 -5.95 5.44 2.70
N GLU A 45 -7.11 5.46 3.37
CA GLU A 45 -7.64 4.29 4.08
C GLU A 45 -8.09 3.20 3.11
N GLU A 46 -8.81 3.55 2.04
CA GLU A 46 -9.21 2.60 1.00
C GLU A 46 -8.01 1.99 0.30
N THR A 47 -6.98 2.80 0.04
CA THR A 47 -5.72 2.35 -0.56
C THR A 47 -5.00 1.36 0.35
N LEU A 48 -4.85 1.68 1.64
CA LEU A 48 -4.24 0.79 2.62
C LEU A 48 -4.99 -0.54 2.70
N LYS A 49 -6.33 -0.50 2.80
CA LYS A 49 -7.16 -1.72 2.80
C LYS A 49 -7.01 -2.51 1.49
N GLY A 50 -7.01 -1.83 0.36
CA GLY A 50 -6.83 -2.40 -0.98
C GLY A 50 -5.54 -3.18 -1.15
N MET A 51 -4.46 -2.73 -0.50
CA MET A 51 -3.15 -3.38 -0.50
C MET A 51 -2.99 -4.46 0.57
N THR A 52 -3.91 -4.54 1.54
CA THR A 52 -3.79 -5.42 2.71
C THR A 52 -5.01 -6.34 2.84
N ILE A 53 -5.97 -5.99 3.69
CA ILE A 53 -7.10 -6.87 4.04
C ILE A 53 -8.01 -7.18 2.85
N TRP A 54 -8.21 -6.24 1.92
CA TRP A 54 -9.04 -6.49 0.74
C TRP A 54 -8.34 -7.38 -0.29
N ALA A 55 -7.02 -7.28 -0.41
CA ALA A 55 -6.24 -8.22 -1.22
C ALA A 55 -6.27 -9.64 -0.63
N ALA A 56 -6.10 -9.76 0.69
CA ALA A 56 -6.22 -11.05 1.39
C ALA A 56 -7.62 -11.66 1.22
N TYR A 57 -8.67 -10.86 1.39
CA TYR A 57 -10.06 -11.28 1.16
C TYR A 57 -10.30 -11.74 -0.28
N SER A 58 -9.79 -11.01 -1.27
CA SER A 58 -9.89 -11.41 -2.68
C SER A 58 -9.19 -12.74 -2.98
N ASN A 59 -8.30 -13.21 -2.10
CA ASN A 59 -7.62 -14.50 -2.19
C ASN A 59 -8.14 -15.55 -1.18
N PHE A 60 -9.22 -15.26 -0.43
CA PHE A 60 -9.77 -16.10 0.63
C PHE A 60 -8.80 -16.39 1.80
N GLU A 61 -7.90 -15.44 2.09
CA GLU A 61 -6.87 -15.55 3.12
C GLU A 61 -7.06 -14.52 4.26
N GLU A 62 -8.23 -13.89 4.33
CA GLU A 62 -8.52 -12.83 5.30
C GLU A 62 -8.45 -13.32 6.75
N ASP A 63 -8.71 -14.58 7.03
CA ASP A 63 -8.59 -15.17 8.37
C ASP A 63 -7.13 -15.53 8.74
N GLU A 64 -6.22 -15.51 7.76
CA GLU A 64 -4.81 -15.85 7.94
C GLU A 64 -3.90 -14.62 7.97
N LYS A 65 -4.20 -13.58 7.18
CA LYS A 65 -3.36 -12.38 7.02
C LYS A 65 -4.13 -11.13 6.57
N GLY A 66 -3.40 -10.06 6.29
CA GLY A 66 -3.94 -8.81 5.75
C GLY A 66 -4.34 -7.76 6.80
N SER A 67 -4.26 -8.08 8.09
CA SER A 67 -4.44 -7.11 9.19
C SER A 67 -3.69 -7.55 10.44
N ILE A 68 -3.45 -6.61 11.37
CA ILE A 68 -2.81 -6.88 12.66
C ILE A 68 -3.91 -7.22 13.66
N ASP A 69 -4.23 -8.51 13.77
CA ASP A 69 -5.25 -9.05 14.69
C ASP A 69 -4.76 -10.36 15.32
N PRO A 70 -5.17 -10.68 16.57
CA PRO A 70 -4.84 -11.95 17.18
C PRO A 70 -5.28 -13.15 16.34
N GLY A 71 -4.39 -14.13 16.17
CA GLY A 71 -4.64 -15.37 15.42
C GLY A 71 -4.14 -15.37 13.97
N LYS A 72 -3.78 -14.21 13.41
CA LYS A 72 -3.19 -14.08 12.07
C LYS A 72 -1.67 -14.22 12.07
N PHE A 73 -1.06 -14.37 10.90
CA PHE A 73 0.39 -14.32 10.75
C PHE A 73 0.94 -12.98 11.27
N ALA A 74 2.05 -13.06 12.02
CA ALA A 74 2.77 -11.89 12.51
C ALA A 74 3.65 -11.28 11.40
N ASP A 75 3.00 -10.92 10.29
CA ASP A 75 3.59 -10.25 9.13
C ASP A 75 3.27 -8.75 9.22
N PHE A 76 4.29 -7.94 9.52
CA PHE A 76 4.13 -6.49 9.60
C PHE A 76 5.44 -5.78 9.29
N VAL A 77 5.33 -4.49 8.98
CA VAL A 77 6.46 -3.65 8.60
C VAL A 77 6.41 -2.39 9.45
N ILE A 78 7.58 -1.93 9.90
CA ILE A 78 7.77 -0.64 10.54
C ILE A 78 8.35 0.31 9.51
N TYR A 79 7.71 1.45 9.30
CA TYR A 79 8.13 2.47 8.34
C TYR A 79 8.78 3.66 9.05
N ASP A 80 9.69 4.34 8.35
CA ASP A 80 10.35 5.57 8.83
C ASP A 80 9.42 6.79 8.85
N LYS A 81 8.32 6.73 8.12
CA LYS A 81 7.30 7.77 7.99
C LYS A 81 5.89 7.17 7.95
N ASP A 82 4.92 7.95 8.42
CA ASP A 82 3.51 7.59 8.36
C ASP A 82 2.88 8.01 7.01
N MET A 83 2.69 7.04 6.12
CA MET A 83 2.04 7.24 4.81
C MET A 83 0.61 7.79 4.90
N MET A 84 -0.03 7.66 6.07
CA MET A 84 -1.39 8.15 6.29
C MET A 84 -1.44 9.65 6.52
N THR A 85 -0.33 10.30 6.88
CA THR A 85 -0.31 11.73 7.24
C THR A 85 0.71 12.59 6.49
N VAL A 86 1.81 12.04 5.97
CA VAL A 86 2.81 12.84 5.21
C VAL A 86 2.25 13.42 3.91
N PRO A 87 2.83 14.49 3.33
CA PRO A 87 2.48 14.96 1.99
C PRO A 87 2.58 13.84 0.93
N LEU A 88 1.74 13.88 -0.11
CA LEU A 88 1.71 12.81 -1.12
C LEU A 88 3.06 12.63 -1.81
N GLU A 89 3.75 13.74 -2.06
CA GLU A 89 5.04 13.79 -2.73
C GLU A 89 6.15 13.10 -1.93
N GLU A 90 5.95 12.92 -0.62
CA GLU A 90 6.90 12.21 0.25
C GLU A 90 6.67 10.70 0.29
N ILE A 91 5.48 10.21 -0.11
CA ILE A 91 5.13 8.78 -0.03
C ILE A 91 6.13 7.89 -0.77
N PRO A 92 6.56 8.20 -2.02
CA PRO A 92 7.55 7.38 -2.72
C PRO A 92 8.91 7.27 -2.02
N SER A 93 9.21 8.16 -1.07
CA SER A 93 10.48 8.17 -0.32
C SER A 93 10.47 7.35 0.96
N ILE A 94 9.30 6.86 1.38
CA ILE A 94 9.13 6.06 2.61
C ILE A 94 9.96 4.78 2.51
N ARG A 95 10.52 4.36 3.64
CA ARG A 95 11.34 3.15 3.75
C ARG A 95 10.81 2.24 4.83
N ALA A 96 10.90 0.94 4.59
CA ALA A 96 10.78 -0.06 5.63
C ALA A 96 12.04 -0.04 6.49
N GLU A 97 11.91 0.30 7.77
CA GLU A 97 12.99 0.20 8.75
C GLU A 97 13.18 -1.24 9.20
N GLN A 98 12.08 -1.97 9.39
CA GLN A 98 12.08 -3.38 9.78
C GLN A 98 10.91 -4.10 9.13
N THR A 99 11.17 -5.32 8.67
CA THR A 99 10.15 -6.23 8.14
C THR A 99 10.11 -7.47 9.01
N PHE A 100 8.92 -7.86 9.44
CA PHE A 100 8.69 -9.09 10.19
C PHE A 100 7.93 -10.06 9.31
N VAL A 101 8.40 -11.30 9.25
CA VAL A 101 7.73 -12.41 8.55
C VAL A 101 7.56 -13.54 9.54
N ASN A 102 6.31 -13.91 9.83
CA ASN A 102 5.92 -14.86 10.87
C ASN A 102 6.58 -14.55 12.22
N GLY A 103 6.64 -13.26 12.58
CA GLY A 103 7.22 -12.79 13.83
C GLY A 103 8.76 -12.76 13.88
N VAL A 104 9.44 -13.09 12.78
CA VAL A 104 10.91 -13.05 12.68
C VAL A 104 11.35 -11.83 11.88
N VAL A 105 12.26 -11.03 12.45
CA VAL A 105 12.85 -9.87 11.77
C VAL A 105 13.68 -10.30 10.56
N ARG A 106 13.52 -9.59 9.44
CA ARG A 106 14.21 -9.81 8.16
C ARG A 106 15.14 -8.65 7.82
#